data_AF-A0A6B3E858-F1
#
_entry.id   AF-A0A6B3E858-F1
#
_cell.length_a   1.000
_cell.length_b   1.000
_cell.length_c   1.000
_cell.angle_alpha   90.00
_cell.angle_beta   90.00
_cell.angle_gamma   90.00
#
_symmetry.space_group_name_H-M   'P 1'
#
loop_
_entity.id
_entity.type
_entity.pdbx_description
1 polymer ?
#
loop_
_entity_poly.entity_id
_entity_poly.type
_entity_poly.pdbx_seq_one_letter_code
_entity_poly.pdbx_strand_id
1 'polypeptide(L)'
;HARRAATRAARHGVPGAGEPTVAKPPTSPVPGEPVVTGDGHTRGDTCHLDVADRWGNLVAATPSGGWLQSNPVVPELGFPLGTRLQMTWLEAGLPNSLTSGRRPRTTLSPSIALRGGEPVLAFGTPGGDQQDQWQLHFFLALALRPAVRGGLDLQGAVDAPNWHQDGLVGSFFPRGMRPGSVTVESRTDPATVAGLRRRGHDVTVGGPWSEGRLCAVARDPESGVLSAAANPRGMQGYAVGR
;
A
#
# COMPACT_ATOMS: atom_id res chain seq x y z
N HIS A 1 28.19 -20.76 51.43
CA HIS A 1 27.25 -21.59 52.22
C HIS A 1 25.86 -20.98 52.16
N ALA A 2 24.88 -21.81 51.82
CA ALA A 2 23.50 -21.47 51.50
C ALA A 2 22.69 -20.88 52.68
N ARG A 3 21.66 -20.09 52.36
CA ARG A 3 20.25 -20.37 52.72
C ARG A 3 19.28 -19.34 52.08
N ARG A 4 18.38 -19.87 51.24
CA ARG A 4 16.99 -19.42 50.97
C ARG A 4 16.18 -19.49 52.30
N ALA A 5 15.04 -18.84 52.55
CA ALA A 5 14.06 -18.02 51.83
C ALA A 5 13.17 -17.34 52.89
N ALA A 6 12.47 -16.25 52.55
CA ALA A 6 11.01 -16.15 52.73
C ALA A 6 10.48 -14.79 52.23
N THR A 7 9.47 -14.92 51.39
CA THR A 7 8.59 -13.94 50.73
C THR A 7 7.87 -12.98 51.67
N ARG A 8 7.84 -11.70 51.30
CA ARG A 8 6.66 -10.81 51.39
C ARG A 8 6.83 -9.62 50.45
N ALA A 9 6.24 -9.69 49.25
CA ALA A 9 6.13 -8.55 48.36
C ALA A 9 4.66 -8.15 48.25
N ALA A 10 4.31 -7.02 48.85
CA ALA A 10 3.08 -6.32 48.56
C ALA A 10 3.38 -5.23 47.51
N ARG A 11 2.72 -5.37 46.36
CA ARG A 11 2.19 -4.34 45.43
C ARG A 11 3.12 -3.19 45.05
N HIS A 12 3.41 -3.07 43.76
CA HIS A 12 3.17 -1.85 42.96
C HIS A 12 2.80 -2.30 41.53
N GLY A 13 1.52 -2.16 41.17
CA GLY A 13 1.09 -2.27 39.78
C GLY A 13 1.57 -1.04 39.04
N VAL A 14 2.27 -1.25 37.92
CA VAL A 14 2.68 -0.16 37.03
C VAL A 14 1.41 0.38 36.35
N PRO A 15 1.06 1.66 36.53
CA PRO A 15 0.02 2.28 35.73
C PRO A 15 0.57 2.45 34.31
N GLY A 16 -0.05 1.81 33.32
CA GLY A 16 0.28 2.03 31.90
C GLY A 16 0.54 0.78 31.06
N ALA A 17 0.44 -0.44 31.62
CA ALA A 17 0.34 -1.64 30.79
C ALA A 17 -1.12 -1.82 30.36
N GLY A 18 -1.56 -1.05 29.37
CA GLY A 18 -2.82 -1.31 28.68
C GLY A 18 -2.70 -2.64 27.95
N GLU A 19 -3.41 -3.66 28.42
CA GLU A 19 -3.67 -4.87 27.64
C GLU A 19 -4.23 -4.46 26.28
N PRO A 20 -3.79 -5.04 25.15
CA PRO A 20 -4.40 -4.78 23.86
C PRO A 20 -5.83 -5.35 23.89
N THR A 21 -6.81 -4.50 24.19
CA THR A 21 -8.23 -4.81 24.00
C THR A 21 -8.56 -4.74 22.52
N VAL A 22 -8.16 -5.76 21.76
CA VAL A 22 -8.60 -5.92 20.37
C VAL A 22 -9.83 -6.81 20.37
N ALA A 23 -11.00 -6.20 20.21
CA ALA A 23 -12.23 -6.91 19.90
C ALA A 23 -12.06 -7.64 18.56
N LYS A 24 -12.34 -8.94 18.50
CA LYS A 24 -12.33 -9.76 17.27
C LYS A 24 -13.39 -9.26 16.26
N PRO A 25 -13.01 -8.86 15.04
CA PRO A 25 -13.93 -8.77 13.90
C PRO A 25 -13.60 -9.88 12.87
N PRO A 26 -14.49 -10.16 11.90
CA PRO A 26 -14.36 -11.31 11.02
C PRO A 26 -13.14 -11.17 10.10
N THR A 27 -12.44 -12.28 9.87
CA THR A 27 -11.33 -12.39 8.93
C THR A 27 -11.80 -12.02 7.53
N SER A 28 -11.40 -10.86 7.01
CA SER A 28 -11.54 -10.55 5.57
C SER A 28 -10.59 -11.46 4.78
N PRO A 29 -11.08 -12.22 3.79
CA PRO A 29 -10.25 -13.14 3.00
C PRO A 29 -9.44 -12.42 1.90
N VAL A 30 -9.39 -11.08 1.90
CA VAL A 30 -8.76 -10.28 0.83
C VAL A 30 -7.37 -9.80 1.27
N PRO A 31 -6.27 -10.28 0.65
CA PRO A 31 -4.93 -9.72 0.85
C PRO A 31 -4.91 -8.25 0.40
N GLY A 32 -4.53 -7.32 1.29
CA GLY A 32 -4.41 -5.89 0.98
C GLY A 32 -5.41 -4.97 1.69
N GLU A 33 -6.42 -5.51 2.36
CA GLU A 33 -7.21 -4.74 3.33
C GLU A 33 -6.47 -4.58 4.66
N PRO A 34 -6.63 -3.44 5.36
CA PRO A 34 -6.18 -3.34 6.74
C PRO A 34 -6.97 -4.31 7.62
N VAL A 35 -6.41 -5.50 7.78
CA VAL A 35 -6.85 -6.48 8.76
C VAL A 35 -5.96 -6.32 9.98
N VAL A 36 -6.58 -6.14 11.14
CA VAL A 36 -5.94 -6.44 12.41
C VAL A 36 -6.07 -7.95 12.59
N THR A 37 -5.01 -8.69 12.30
CA THR A 37 -4.97 -10.11 12.64
C THR A 37 -4.97 -10.25 14.17
N GLY A 38 -5.46 -11.38 14.70
CA GLY A 38 -5.63 -11.59 16.15
C GLY A 38 -4.34 -11.55 16.98
N ASP A 39 -3.19 -11.38 16.33
CA ASP A 39 -1.84 -11.19 16.87
C ASP A 39 -1.35 -9.73 16.81
N GLY A 40 -2.19 -8.78 16.37
CA GLY A 40 -1.89 -7.34 16.38
C GLY A 40 -1.15 -6.81 15.14
N HIS A 41 -0.95 -7.62 14.09
CA HIS A 41 -0.41 -7.12 12.84
C HIS A 41 -1.44 -6.29 12.08
N THR A 42 -1.04 -5.08 11.64
CA THR A 42 -1.86 -4.19 10.80
C THR A 42 -1.18 -4.02 9.45
N ARG A 43 -1.83 -4.39 8.34
CA ARG A 43 -1.44 -3.89 7.01
C ARG A 43 -2.06 -2.51 6.84
N GLY A 44 -1.24 -1.47 6.72
CA GLY A 44 -1.64 -0.07 6.98
C GLY A 44 -2.79 0.51 6.14
N ASP A 45 -3.33 1.61 6.65
CA ASP A 45 -4.32 2.44 5.96
C ASP A 45 -3.60 3.56 5.19
N THR A 46 -3.65 3.49 3.87
CA THR A 46 -3.05 4.48 2.96
C THR A 46 -4.11 4.88 1.95
N CYS A 47 -4.17 6.17 1.64
CA CYS A 47 -5.05 6.71 0.60
C CYS A 47 -4.20 7.20 -0.58
N HIS A 48 -4.86 7.44 -1.71
CA HIS A 48 -4.27 8.13 -2.85
C HIS A 48 -5.31 9.07 -3.47
N LEU A 49 -4.86 10.18 -4.04
CA LEU A 49 -5.70 11.09 -4.80
C LEU A 49 -4.89 11.76 -5.93
N ASP A 50 -5.57 11.98 -7.05
CA ASP A 50 -5.05 12.69 -8.20
C ASP A 50 -6.01 13.80 -8.63
N VAL A 51 -5.47 14.92 -9.10
CA VAL A 51 -6.26 16.05 -9.61
C VAL A 51 -5.62 16.59 -10.89
N ALA A 52 -6.46 16.79 -11.91
CA ALA A 52 -6.14 17.57 -13.09
C ALA A 52 -7.15 18.72 -13.20
N ASP A 53 -6.68 19.94 -13.43
CA ASP A 53 -7.56 21.11 -13.57
C ASP A 53 -7.61 21.67 -15.00
N ARG A 54 -8.50 22.62 -15.22
CA ARG A 54 -8.74 23.28 -16.51
C ARG A 54 -7.54 24.08 -17.04
N TRP A 55 -6.54 24.35 -16.20
CA TRP A 55 -5.33 25.09 -16.56
C TRP A 55 -4.15 24.15 -16.84
N GLY A 56 -4.36 22.84 -16.71
CA GLY A 56 -3.34 21.82 -16.94
C GLY A 56 -2.46 21.54 -15.73
N ASN A 57 -2.81 22.03 -14.53
CA ASN A 57 -2.09 21.61 -13.33
C ASN A 57 -2.42 20.14 -13.02
N LEU A 58 -1.40 19.37 -12.65
CA LEU A 58 -1.51 17.97 -12.22
C LEU A 58 -1.00 17.81 -10.79
N VAL A 59 -1.74 17.05 -9.98
CA VAL A 59 -1.36 16.67 -8.60
C VAL A 59 -1.51 15.17 -8.45
N ALA A 60 -0.52 14.52 -7.84
CA ALA A 60 -0.57 13.14 -7.37
C ALA A 60 -0.11 13.09 -5.90
N ALA A 61 -0.89 12.46 -5.02
CA ALA A 61 -0.54 12.39 -3.60
C ALA A 61 -1.00 11.08 -2.94
N THR A 62 -0.09 10.46 -2.17
CA THR A 62 -0.34 9.23 -1.40
C THR A 62 -0.27 9.49 0.11
N PRO A 63 -1.26 10.16 0.74
CA PRO A 63 -1.25 10.43 2.17
C PRO A 63 -1.51 9.16 3.01
N SER A 64 -0.86 9.06 4.17
CA SER A 64 -1.03 7.90 5.06
C SER A 64 -0.42 8.11 6.45
N GLY A 65 -0.86 7.30 7.41
CA GLY A 65 -0.44 7.31 8.80
C GLY A 65 -1.50 7.96 9.68
N GLY A 66 -1.35 7.81 11.01
CA GLY A 66 -2.37 8.31 11.95
C GLY A 66 -3.67 7.51 11.91
N TRP A 67 -3.61 6.23 11.49
CA TRP A 67 -4.78 5.35 11.50
C TRP A 67 -5.07 4.84 12.92
N LEU A 68 -6.35 4.59 13.20
CA LEU A 68 -6.90 4.30 14.53
C LEU A 68 -6.29 3.08 15.22
N GLN A 69 -5.80 2.11 14.45
CA GLN A 69 -5.38 0.81 14.94
C GLN A 69 -3.99 0.80 15.58
N SER A 70 -3.17 1.85 15.40
CA SER A 70 -1.72 1.76 15.71
C SER A 70 -1.18 2.71 16.77
N ASN A 71 -2.01 3.61 17.28
CA ASN A 71 -1.69 4.49 18.40
C ASN A 71 -2.97 4.88 19.13
N PRO A 72 -2.89 5.19 20.44
CA PRO A 72 -4.01 5.80 21.14
C PRO A 72 -4.37 7.17 20.54
N VAL A 73 -5.66 7.50 20.56
CA VAL A 73 -6.17 8.80 20.14
C VAL A 73 -5.68 9.88 21.11
N VAL A 74 -5.23 11.03 20.58
CA VAL A 74 -4.98 12.22 21.41
C VAL A 74 -6.34 12.79 21.82
N PRO A 75 -6.74 12.74 23.11
CA PRO A 75 -8.13 12.94 23.52
C PRO A 75 -8.74 14.28 23.07
N GLU A 76 -7.97 15.36 23.13
CA GLU A 76 -8.42 16.70 22.80
C GLU A 76 -8.44 16.99 21.29
N LEU A 77 -7.80 16.15 20.46
CA LEU A 77 -7.67 16.34 19.01
C LEU A 77 -8.51 15.35 18.19
N GLY A 78 -8.82 14.18 18.75
CA GLY A 78 -9.67 13.18 18.08
C GLY A 78 -8.97 12.30 17.04
N PHE A 79 -7.65 12.40 16.87
CA PHE A 79 -6.86 11.51 16.00
C PHE A 79 -5.58 11.00 16.69
N PRO A 80 -5.06 9.81 16.32
CA PRO A 80 -3.84 9.27 16.89
C PRO A 80 -2.59 9.73 16.14
N LEU A 81 -1.41 9.47 16.73
CA LEU A 81 -0.12 9.69 16.07
C LEU A 81 0.18 8.63 15.00
N GLY A 82 1.14 8.93 14.12
CA GLY A 82 1.63 7.99 13.10
C GLY A 82 2.63 6.94 13.63
N THR A 83 2.90 5.92 12.82
CA THR A 83 3.80 4.80 13.16
C THR A 83 4.91 4.56 12.13
N ARG A 84 5.26 5.58 11.32
CA ARG A 84 6.14 5.38 10.15
C ARG A 84 7.58 4.99 10.51
N LEU A 85 8.06 5.36 11.71
CA LEU A 85 9.40 4.96 12.17
C LEU A 85 9.60 3.44 12.26
N GLN A 86 8.53 2.63 12.27
CA GLN A 86 8.60 1.16 12.18
C GLN A 86 9.37 0.64 10.94
N MET A 87 9.49 1.48 9.90
CA MET A 87 10.19 1.15 8.66
C MET A 87 11.71 1.30 8.78
N THR A 88 12.22 1.91 9.85
CA THR A 88 13.66 2.03 10.12
C THR A 88 14.28 0.71 10.58
N TRP A 89 15.60 0.65 10.66
CA TRP A 89 16.35 -0.41 11.31
C TRP A 89 16.88 0.03 12.68
N LEU A 90 16.80 -0.86 13.67
CA LEU A 90 17.46 -0.71 14.97
C LEU A 90 18.90 -1.24 14.94
N GLU A 91 19.58 -1.02 13.82
CA GLU A 91 20.96 -1.37 13.57
C GLU A 91 21.66 -0.11 13.07
N ALA A 92 22.83 0.22 13.62
CA ALA A 92 23.57 1.42 13.27
C ALA A 92 24.34 1.26 11.94
N GLY A 93 24.59 2.37 11.24
CA GLY A 93 25.44 2.39 10.03
C GLY A 93 24.73 2.03 8.72
N LEU A 94 23.43 1.75 8.73
CA LEU A 94 22.64 1.49 7.53
C LEU A 94 22.06 2.79 6.95
N PRO A 95 21.77 2.84 5.63
CA PRO A 95 21.10 3.99 5.02
C PRO A 95 19.75 4.35 5.67
N ASN A 96 19.08 3.36 6.28
CA ASN A 96 17.78 3.48 6.92
C ASN A 96 17.81 3.12 8.42
N SER A 97 18.95 3.31 9.09
CA SER A 97 19.05 3.27 10.55
C SER A 97 18.17 4.33 11.19
N LEU A 98 17.52 4.02 12.32
CA LEU A 98 16.80 5.00 13.11
C LEU A 98 17.75 6.12 13.55
N THR A 99 17.52 7.34 13.06
CA THR A 99 18.40 8.49 13.25
C THR A 99 17.58 9.73 13.58
N SER A 100 17.96 10.45 14.63
CA SER A 100 17.32 11.72 14.99
C SER A 100 17.34 12.71 13.82
N GLY A 101 16.23 13.43 13.62
CA GLY A 101 16.07 14.42 12.55
C GLY A 101 15.96 13.85 11.13
N ARG A 102 16.04 12.53 10.92
CA ARG A 102 15.87 11.89 9.61
C ARG A 102 14.48 11.29 9.46
N ARG A 103 13.91 11.45 8.26
CA ARG A 103 12.69 10.73 7.86
C ARG A 103 13.02 9.24 7.65
N PRO A 104 12.13 8.32 8.04
CA PRO A 104 12.27 6.93 7.64
C PRO A 104 12.17 6.80 6.11
N ARG A 105 12.84 5.82 5.50
CA ARG A 105 12.44 5.35 4.17
C ARG A 105 10.96 4.96 4.26
N THR A 106 10.14 5.57 3.41
CA THR A 106 8.68 5.39 3.41
C THR A 106 8.23 4.69 2.14
N THR A 107 7.10 3.99 2.22
CA THR A 107 6.47 3.33 1.06
C THR A 107 5.63 4.29 0.21
N LEU A 108 5.37 5.52 0.69
CA LEU A 108 4.48 6.48 0.03
C LEU A 108 5.14 7.01 -1.25
N SER A 109 4.60 6.61 -2.40
CA SER A 109 5.22 6.88 -3.71
C SER A 109 4.15 7.27 -4.75
N PRO A 110 3.74 8.55 -4.84
CA PRO A 110 2.91 9.05 -5.93
C PRO A 110 3.73 9.26 -7.21
N SER A 111 3.07 9.25 -8.37
CA SER A 111 3.74 9.31 -9.68
C SER A 111 3.18 10.39 -10.60
N ILE A 112 4.07 11.08 -11.32
CA ILE A 112 3.73 11.92 -12.49
C ILE A 112 4.57 11.43 -13.67
N ALA A 113 3.92 11.10 -14.78
CA ALA A 113 4.59 10.70 -16.01
C ALA A 113 4.51 11.79 -17.08
N LEU A 114 5.62 11.93 -17.81
CA LEU A 114 5.82 12.93 -18.84
C LEU A 114 5.89 12.26 -20.21
N ARG A 115 5.42 12.96 -21.25
CA ARG A 115 5.61 12.59 -22.66
C ARG A 115 6.18 13.79 -23.40
N GLY A 116 7.33 13.63 -24.05
CA GLY A 116 8.02 14.75 -24.71
C GLY A 116 8.47 15.86 -23.74
N GLY A 117 8.63 15.55 -22.46
CA GLY A 117 8.96 16.53 -21.41
C GLY A 117 7.75 17.28 -20.84
N GLU A 118 6.53 17.06 -21.34
CA GLU A 118 5.30 17.63 -20.79
C GLU A 118 4.61 16.65 -19.83
N PRO A 119 4.15 17.08 -18.64
CA PRO A 119 3.35 16.25 -17.73
C PRO A 119 2.01 15.87 -18.36
N VAL A 120 1.74 14.55 -18.50
CA VAL A 120 0.53 14.05 -19.15
C VAL A 120 -0.32 13.15 -18.27
N LEU A 121 0.23 12.64 -17.17
CA LEU A 121 -0.44 11.66 -16.31
C LEU A 121 0.02 11.85 -14.85
N ALA A 122 -0.94 11.98 -13.94
CA ALA A 122 -0.76 11.86 -12.50
C ALA A 122 -1.49 10.61 -12.02
N PHE A 123 -0.82 9.78 -11.22
CA PHE A 123 -1.36 8.51 -10.78
C PHE A 123 -0.69 7.99 -9.51
N GLY A 124 -1.36 7.03 -8.89
CA GLY A 124 -0.74 6.16 -7.91
C GLY A 124 -1.73 5.24 -7.23
N THR A 125 -1.27 4.58 -6.17
CA THR A 125 -2.06 3.60 -5.43
C THR A 125 -1.58 3.55 -3.98
N PRO A 126 -2.46 3.32 -3.00
CA PRO A 126 -2.03 2.80 -1.72
C PRO A 126 -1.62 1.32 -1.82
N GLY A 127 -1.09 0.76 -0.72
CA GLY A 127 -0.70 -0.66 -0.66
C GLY A 127 0.73 -0.96 -0.23
N GLY A 128 1.33 -0.13 0.65
CA GLY A 128 2.62 -0.47 1.24
C GLY A 128 3.74 -0.83 0.24
N ASP A 129 4.34 -2.01 0.40
CA ASP A 129 5.44 -2.51 -0.45
C ASP A 129 4.98 -2.91 -1.86
N GLN A 130 3.67 -2.92 -2.12
CA GLN A 130 3.10 -3.22 -3.44
C GLN A 130 2.89 -1.96 -4.29
N GLN A 131 2.99 -0.74 -3.73
CA GLN A 131 2.66 0.51 -4.43
C GLN A 131 3.38 0.63 -5.78
N ASP A 132 4.71 0.62 -5.78
CA ASP A 132 5.50 0.78 -7.00
C ASP A 132 5.46 -0.46 -7.90
N GLN A 133 5.09 -1.64 -7.38
CA GLN A 133 4.88 -2.83 -8.20
C GLN A 133 3.63 -2.67 -9.07
N TRP A 134 2.50 -2.36 -8.44
CA TRP A 134 1.23 -2.16 -9.14
C TRP A 134 1.27 -0.94 -10.06
N GLN A 135 1.94 0.15 -9.64
CA GLN A 135 2.14 1.34 -10.47
C GLN A 135 2.98 1.02 -11.72
N LEU A 136 4.04 0.21 -11.58
CA LEU A 136 4.84 -0.21 -12.73
C LEU A 136 3.99 -0.98 -13.74
N HIS A 137 3.22 -1.98 -13.29
CA HIS A 137 2.37 -2.78 -14.18
C HIS A 137 1.31 -1.92 -14.86
N PHE A 138 0.68 -1.01 -14.11
CA PHE A 138 -0.28 -0.04 -14.64
C PHE A 138 0.34 0.86 -15.71
N PHE A 139 1.50 1.45 -15.43
CA PHE A 139 2.17 2.36 -16.36
C PHE A 139 2.60 1.64 -17.65
N LEU A 140 3.13 0.42 -17.54
CA LEU A 140 3.45 -0.41 -18.71
C LEU A 140 2.18 -0.78 -19.48
N ALA A 141 1.09 -1.12 -18.81
CA ALA A 141 -0.19 -1.38 -19.46
C ALA A 141 -0.69 -0.16 -20.23
N LEU A 142 -0.59 1.06 -19.67
CA LEU A 142 -0.93 2.28 -20.39
C LEU A 142 -0.10 2.50 -21.65
N ALA A 143 1.20 2.22 -21.57
CA ALA A 143 2.11 2.40 -22.70
C ALA A 143 1.89 1.38 -23.82
N LEU A 144 1.44 0.17 -23.48
CA LEU A 144 1.35 -0.96 -24.41
C LEU A 144 -0.07 -1.25 -24.91
N ARG A 145 -1.10 -0.83 -24.19
CA ARG A 145 -2.51 -1.06 -24.58
C ARG A 145 -2.93 -0.09 -25.68
N PRO A 146 -3.82 -0.52 -26.59
CA PRO A 146 -4.36 0.37 -27.61
C PRO A 146 -5.14 1.51 -26.98
N ALA A 147 -5.11 2.68 -27.62
CA ALA A 147 -5.91 3.82 -27.23
C ALA A 147 -7.41 3.50 -27.27
N VAL A 148 -8.17 4.06 -26.34
CA VAL A 148 -9.63 3.93 -26.26
C VAL A 148 -10.23 5.32 -26.39
N ARG A 149 -11.20 5.48 -27.30
CA ARG A 149 -11.84 6.78 -27.60
C ARG A 149 -10.83 7.90 -27.94
N GLY A 150 -9.72 7.54 -28.59
CA GLY A 150 -8.68 8.49 -29.01
C GLY A 150 -7.69 8.90 -27.91
N GLY A 151 -7.82 8.38 -26.69
CA GLY A 151 -6.92 8.68 -25.56
C GLY A 151 -6.31 7.44 -24.92
N LEU A 152 -5.54 7.65 -23.85
CA LEU A 152 -4.99 6.55 -23.03
C LEU A 152 -6.11 5.67 -22.48
N ASP A 153 -5.93 4.35 -22.52
CA ASP A 153 -6.85 3.38 -21.90
C ASP A 153 -6.65 3.32 -20.38
N LEU A 154 -6.97 4.43 -19.69
CA LEU A 154 -6.78 4.56 -18.24
C LEU A 154 -7.52 3.47 -17.46
N GLN A 155 -8.82 3.33 -17.70
CA GLN A 155 -9.64 2.36 -16.96
C GLN A 155 -9.27 0.92 -17.32
N GLY A 156 -8.99 0.60 -18.59
CA GLY A 156 -8.57 -0.74 -18.96
C GLY A 156 -7.22 -1.14 -18.37
N ALA A 157 -6.30 -0.20 -18.18
CA ALA A 157 -5.05 -0.44 -17.46
C ALA A 157 -5.27 -0.64 -15.95
N VAL A 158 -6.21 0.08 -15.33
CA VAL A 158 -6.62 -0.13 -13.94
C VAL A 158 -7.31 -1.49 -13.75
N ASP A 159 -8.19 -1.88 -14.68
CA ASP A 159 -9.00 -3.10 -14.59
C ASP A 159 -8.22 -4.37 -14.93
N ALA A 160 -7.07 -4.25 -15.60
CA ALA A 160 -6.20 -5.35 -15.96
C ALA A 160 -5.85 -6.21 -14.72
N PRO A 161 -5.78 -7.55 -14.86
CA PRO A 161 -5.28 -8.41 -13.80
C PRO A 161 -3.89 -7.96 -13.34
N ASN A 162 -3.72 -7.75 -12.04
CA ASN A 162 -2.47 -7.27 -11.46
C ASN A 162 -1.84 -8.33 -10.53
N TRP A 163 -0.62 -8.09 -10.05
CA TRP A 163 0.12 -9.00 -9.18
C TRP A 163 1.16 -8.26 -8.35
N HIS A 164 1.67 -8.93 -7.32
CA HIS A 164 2.87 -8.49 -6.58
C HIS A 164 3.73 -9.69 -6.18
N GLN A 165 4.97 -9.41 -5.78
CA GLN A 165 5.85 -10.37 -5.12
C GLN A 165 6.20 -9.92 -3.69
N ASP A 166 6.45 -10.89 -2.83
CA ASP A 166 6.84 -10.70 -1.42
C ASP A 166 8.27 -11.23 -1.13
N GLY A 167 9.07 -11.40 -2.19
CA GLY A 167 10.47 -11.85 -2.13
C GLY A 167 11.46 -10.80 -1.61
N LEU A 168 10.98 -9.80 -0.88
CA LEU A 168 11.76 -8.72 -0.27
C LEU A 168 11.35 -8.53 1.20
N VAL A 169 12.27 -8.01 2.01
CA VAL A 169 11.99 -7.69 3.42
C VAL A 169 10.96 -6.58 3.48
N GLY A 170 9.77 -6.88 3.99
CA GLY A 170 8.67 -5.94 4.07
C GLY A 170 9.00 -4.72 4.93
N SER A 171 8.35 -3.59 4.65
CA SER A 171 8.56 -2.33 5.37
C SER A 171 7.85 -2.28 6.73
N PHE A 172 6.77 -3.05 6.89
CA PHE A 172 5.93 -3.04 8.10
C PHE A 172 6.36 -4.12 9.09
N PHE A 173 6.27 -3.83 10.40
CA PHE A 173 6.52 -4.81 11.45
C PHE A 173 5.65 -6.07 11.24
N PRO A 174 6.18 -7.32 11.33
CA PRO A 174 7.46 -7.71 11.91
C PRO A 174 8.61 -7.87 10.89
N ARG A 175 8.52 -7.24 9.71
CA ARG A 175 9.59 -7.19 8.69
C ARG A 175 9.96 -8.57 8.12
N GLY A 176 8.95 -9.39 7.82
CA GLY A 176 9.12 -10.69 7.17
C GLY A 176 9.37 -10.60 5.66
N MET A 177 9.73 -11.75 5.07
CA MET A 177 9.92 -11.94 3.63
C MET A 177 9.43 -13.33 3.24
N ARG A 178 8.86 -13.49 2.04
CA ARG A 178 8.45 -14.78 1.47
C ARG A 178 9.24 -15.06 0.18
N PRO A 179 10.40 -15.74 0.26
CA PRO A 179 11.23 -16.02 -0.91
C PRO A 179 10.45 -16.68 -2.05
N GLY A 180 10.60 -16.18 -3.27
CA GLY A 180 9.96 -16.75 -4.46
C GLY A 180 8.44 -16.57 -4.56
N SER A 181 7.81 -15.93 -3.56
CA SER A 181 6.35 -15.77 -3.49
C SER A 181 5.85 -14.69 -4.43
N VAL A 182 4.82 -15.04 -5.21
CA VAL A 182 4.09 -14.15 -6.11
C VAL A 182 2.58 -14.34 -5.87
N THR A 183 1.85 -13.25 -5.73
CA THR A 183 0.39 -13.25 -5.64
C THR A 183 -0.20 -12.66 -6.91
N VAL A 184 -1.14 -13.37 -7.54
CA VAL A 184 -1.83 -12.94 -8.78
C VAL A 184 -3.35 -12.95 -8.57
N GLU A 185 -4.09 -12.10 -9.28
CA GLU A 185 -5.55 -12.19 -9.31
C GLU A 185 -6.04 -13.46 -10.02
N SER A 186 -7.17 -14.02 -9.60
CA SER A 186 -7.74 -15.22 -10.24
C SER A 186 -8.24 -15.02 -11.67
N ARG A 187 -8.32 -13.77 -12.15
CA ARG A 187 -8.61 -13.43 -13.55
C ARG A 187 -7.38 -13.54 -14.46
N THR A 188 -6.18 -13.73 -13.91
CA THR A 188 -4.98 -14.01 -14.70
C THR A 188 -5.13 -15.34 -15.42
N ASP A 189 -4.67 -15.40 -16.68
CA ASP A 189 -4.71 -16.62 -17.50
C ASP A 189 -4.10 -17.82 -16.72
N PRO A 190 -4.86 -18.92 -16.51
CA PRO A 190 -4.36 -20.13 -15.87
C PRO A 190 -3.07 -20.69 -16.50
N ALA A 191 -2.87 -20.50 -17.80
CA ALA A 191 -1.64 -20.91 -18.47
C ALA A 191 -0.41 -20.11 -18.00
N THR A 192 -0.57 -18.81 -17.74
CA THR A 192 0.46 -17.96 -17.13
C THR A 192 0.77 -18.39 -15.70
N VAL A 193 -0.26 -18.68 -14.89
CA VAL A 193 -0.09 -19.20 -13.53
C VAL A 193 0.70 -20.52 -13.52
N ALA A 194 0.33 -21.45 -14.41
CA ALA A 194 1.07 -22.70 -14.57
C ALA A 194 2.50 -22.48 -15.06
N GLY A 195 2.72 -21.52 -15.97
CA GLY A 195 4.03 -21.12 -16.46
C GLY A 195 4.95 -20.58 -15.36
N LEU A 196 4.43 -19.73 -14.48
CA LEU A 196 5.16 -19.21 -13.32
C LEU A 196 5.55 -20.34 -12.36
N ARG A 197 4.62 -21.24 -12.03
CA ARG A 197 4.92 -22.41 -11.17
C ARG A 197 6.01 -23.30 -11.76
N ARG A 198 5.95 -23.58 -13.07
CA ARG A 198 7.01 -24.36 -13.77
C ARG A 198 8.38 -23.69 -13.73
N ARG A 199 8.43 -22.36 -13.61
CA ARG A 199 9.68 -21.58 -13.49
C ARG A 199 10.16 -21.42 -12.04
N GLY A 200 9.49 -22.05 -11.07
CA GLY A 200 9.90 -22.08 -9.67
C GLY A 200 9.27 -21.01 -8.78
N HIS A 201 8.28 -20.25 -9.27
CA HIS A 201 7.55 -19.30 -8.43
C HIS A 201 6.58 -20.01 -7.49
N ASP A 202 6.53 -19.55 -6.23
CA ASP A 202 5.48 -19.92 -5.27
C ASP A 202 4.25 -19.03 -5.50
N VAL A 203 3.33 -19.50 -6.35
CA VAL A 203 2.20 -18.69 -6.82
C VAL A 203 0.97 -18.89 -5.95
N THR A 204 0.61 -17.81 -5.24
CA THR A 204 -0.69 -17.63 -4.58
C THR A 204 -1.69 -17.03 -5.58
N VAL A 205 -2.85 -17.65 -5.72
CA VAL A 205 -3.95 -17.09 -6.53
C VAL A 205 -4.96 -16.44 -5.58
N GLY A 206 -5.03 -15.11 -5.62
CA GLY A 206 -5.96 -14.30 -4.83
C GLY A 206 -7.36 -14.22 -5.43
N GLY A 207 -8.17 -13.32 -4.88
CA GLY A 207 -9.49 -13.02 -5.43
C GLY A 207 -9.41 -12.43 -6.85
N PRO A 208 -10.55 -12.36 -7.57
CA PRO A 208 -10.56 -11.81 -8.93
C PRO A 208 -10.28 -10.30 -8.98
N TRP A 209 -10.57 -9.58 -7.89
CA TRP A 209 -10.52 -8.12 -7.80
C TRP A 209 -9.84 -7.70 -6.48
N SER A 210 -8.58 -8.10 -6.30
CA SER A 210 -7.81 -7.94 -5.06
C SER A 210 -6.51 -7.14 -5.19
N GLU A 211 -5.96 -6.96 -6.40
CA GLU A 211 -4.62 -6.39 -6.59
C GLU A 211 -4.67 -4.95 -7.13
N GLY A 212 -4.22 -3.98 -6.33
CA GLY A 212 -4.17 -2.57 -6.70
C GLY A 212 -5.38 -1.76 -6.27
N ARG A 213 -5.15 -0.48 -5.97
CA ARG A 213 -6.14 0.54 -5.63
C ARG A 213 -5.84 1.84 -6.39
N LEU A 214 -5.53 1.66 -7.68
CA LEU A 214 -5.04 2.71 -8.56
C LEU A 214 -6.04 3.86 -8.72
N CYS A 215 -5.50 5.06 -8.75
CA CYS A 215 -6.15 6.28 -9.23
C CYS A 215 -5.29 6.86 -10.35
N ALA A 216 -5.92 7.52 -11.31
CA ALA A 216 -5.21 8.22 -12.36
C ALA A 216 -6.04 9.37 -12.94
N VAL A 217 -5.37 10.48 -13.26
CA VAL A 217 -5.86 11.55 -14.11
C VAL A 217 -4.83 11.83 -15.21
N ALA A 218 -5.30 12.13 -16.41
CA ALA A 218 -4.43 12.45 -17.53
C ALA A 218 -4.94 13.68 -18.29
N ARG A 219 -3.99 14.36 -18.92
CA ARG A 219 -4.25 15.44 -19.87
C ARG A 219 -3.60 15.09 -21.20
N ASP A 220 -4.38 15.14 -22.26
CA ASP A 220 -3.84 15.13 -23.62
C ASP A 220 -3.27 16.53 -23.94
N PRO A 221 -1.96 16.65 -24.22
CA PRO A 221 -1.34 17.94 -24.48
C PRO A 221 -1.79 18.59 -25.80
N GLU A 222 -2.20 17.79 -26.79
CA GLU A 222 -2.61 18.29 -28.11
C GLU A 222 -4.04 18.82 -28.07
N SER A 223 -4.98 18.03 -27.53
CA SER A 223 -6.39 18.41 -27.48
C SER A 223 -6.79 19.18 -26.22
N GLY A 224 -5.98 19.11 -25.16
CA GLY A 224 -6.30 19.65 -23.84
C GLY A 224 -7.35 18.83 -23.07
N VAL A 225 -7.81 17.70 -23.61
CA VAL A 225 -8.83 16.85 -22.98
C VAL A 225 -8.30 16.25 -21.68
N LEU A 226 -9.11 16.36 -20.63
CA LEU A 226 -8.87 15.72 -19.34
C LEU A 226 -9.59 14.37 -19.27
N SER A 227 -8.94 13.38 -18.67
CA SER A 227 -9.51 12.04 -18.46
C SER A 227 -9.11 11.52 -17.08
N ALA A 228 -9.91 10.62 -16.52
CA ALA A 228 -9.68 10.05 -15.20
C ALA A 228 -10.16 8.59 -15.16
N ALA A 229 -9.53 7.80 -14.29
CA ALA A 229 -9.92 6.43 -13.99
C ALA A 229 -9.69 6.11 -12.52
N ALA A 230 -10.45 5.16 -11.99
CA ALA A 230 -10.32 4.72 -10.61
C ALA A 230 -10.55 3.23 -10.48
N ASN A 231 -9.88 2.63 -9.50
CA ASN A 231 -9.97 1.22 -9.22
C ASN A 231 -11.37 0.79 -8.71
N PRO A 232 -11.96 -0.28 -9.29
CA PRO A 232 -13.24 -0.82 -8.83
C PRO A 232 -13.11 -1.80 -7.66
N ARG A 233 -11.90 -2.32 -7.39
CA ARG A 233 -11.66 -3.33 -6.32
C ARG A 233 -12.03 -2.74 -4.95
N GLY A 234 -12.84 -3.47 -4.19
CA GLY A 234 -13.37 -3.01 -2.89
C GLY A 234 -14.47 -1.95 -2.97
N MET A 235 -14.93 -1.59 -4.18
CA MET A 235 -16.08 -0.69 -4.42
C MET A 235 -15.97 0.67 -3.69
N GLN A 236 -14.76 1.21 -3.59
CA GLN A 236 -14.47 2.44 -2.84
C GLN A 236 -13.80 3.53 -3.67
N GLY A 237 -12.84 3.15 -4.52
CA GLY A 237 -12.17 4.11 -5.42
C GLY A 237 -13.15 4.67 -6.45
N TYR A 238 -13.04 5.96 -6.77
CA TYR A 238 -13.95 6.60 -7.71
C TYR A 238 -13.29 7.77 -8.43
N ALA A 239 -13.68 8.01 -9.69
CA ALA A 239 -13.23 9.13 -10.50
C ALA A 239 -14.42 10.02 -10.85
N VAL A 240 -14.21 11.34 -10.80
CA VAL A 240 -15.23 12.36 -11.14
C VAL A 240 -14.58 13.46 -11.99
N GLY A 241 -15.32 14.00 -12.96
CA GLY A 241 -14.84 15.04 -13.86
C GLY A 241 -15.89 15.43 -14.90
N ARG A 242 -15.68 16.58 -15.56
CA ARG A 242 -16.53 17.11 -16.64
C ARG A 242 -15.80 18.12 -17.50
#